data_AF-A0A426UWP1-F1
#
_entry.id   AF-A0A426UWP1-F1
#
_cell.length_a   1.000
_cell.length_b   1.000
_cell.length_c   1.000
_cell.angle_alpha   90.00
_cell.angle_beta   90.00
_cell.angle_gamma   90.00
#
_symmetry.space_group_name_H-M   'P 1'
#
loop_
_entity.id
_entity.type
_entity.pdbx_description
1 polymer ?
#
loop_
_entity_poly.entity_id
_entity_poly.type
_entity_poly.pdbx_seq_one_letter_code
_entity_poly.pdbx_strand_id
1 'polypeptide(L)'
;MVQAALADAGGLGEVGGGGPRVPAGPERLHRLRDDGLRLEFPRSAHAPNPTPFLTHGSTKGPIPVRLTGILGAEPVRSSTNGRCPLPVSPVAALAGPGDTRAVLKPLVIASDLDGTLLSPGGTLSERTREALAAARAEGVAVVAVTARTPYGVDMLPDLLPLLDGAICANGAIDYVPETGRIRVLRSIRIGPGRRVAAAIAARLPDAVFAVETGTGIVGEEAYRPLVGASNWDFVPDVDAVFKRAKRAVKIKVYCAGRTGEEMAAAVEGADLGGLSMCHWGDFGMLDFNARGADKAFGLASWCKDRRIGPESVVAFGDMPNDAPMLAWAARSYAMGDAHPEAVQAATDRTATNAEDGVAQVIEALLAGDTAAAA
;
A
#
# COMPACT_ATOMS: atom_id res chain seq x y z
N MET A 1 -6.04 6.45 21.67
CA MET A 1 -5.78 6.03 20.28
C MET A 1 -7.09 5.73 19.54
N VAL A 2 -7.97 6.73 19.40
CA VAL A 2 -9.16 6.67 18.53
C VAL A 2 -9.31 8.09 17.97
N GLN A 3 -8.75 8.37 16.78
CA GLN A 3 -9.12 9.61 16.05
C GLN A 3 -8.74 9.66 14.57
N ALA A 4 -7.80 8.87 14.05
CA ALA A 4 -7.29 9.12 12.69
C ALA A 4 -8.11 8.54 11.51
N ALA A 5 -9.19 7.77 11.74
CA ALA A 5 -10.00 7.20 10.65
C ALA A 5 -11.50 7.50 10.70
N LEU A 6 -11.98 8.28 11.68
CA LEU A 6 -13.39 8.70 11.81
C LEU A 6 -13.58 10.18 12.18
N ALA A 7 -12.53 10.99 12.18
CA ALA A 7 -12.65 12.42 12.46
C ALA A 7 -13.15 13.21 11.23
N ASP A 8 -14.39 12.98 10.78
CA ASP A 8 -15.18 14.05 10.13
C ASP A 8 -16.72 13.81 10.12
N ALA A 9 -17.28 13.22 11.19
CA ALA A 9 -18.72 13.25 11.39
C ALA A 9 -19.09 13.10 12.87
N GLY A 10 -19.60 14.19 13.49
CA GLY A 10 -20.45 14.08 14.67
C GLY A 10 -20.00 14.86 15.91
N GLY A 11 -20.00 16.19 15.83
CA GLY A 11 -20.24 17.03 16.99
C GLY A 11 -21.73 17.37 17.08
N LEU A 12 -22.49 16.75 17.97
CA LEU A 12 -23.81 17.22 18.36
C LEU A 12 -23.89 17.26 19.88
N GLY A 13 -23.73 18.48 20.41
CA GLY A 13 -24.14 18.82 21.76
C GLY A 13 -25.66 18.85 21.86
N GLU A 14 -26.16 18.38 22.99
CA GLU A 14 -27.55 18.55 23.41
C GLU A 14 -27.91 20.04 23.53
N VAL A 15 -28.96 20.46 22.82
CA VAL A 15 -29.80 21.59 23.24
C VAL A 15 -31.23 21.31 22.79
N GLY A 16 -32.16 21.40 23.73
CA GLY A 16 -33.57 21.03 23.55
C GLY A 16 -34.44 22.09 22.86
N GLY A 17 -35.63 21.63 22.49
CA GLY A 17 -36.89 22.37 22.61
C GLY A 17 -37.17 23.51 21.60
N GLY A 18 -38.07 23.23 20.65
CA GLY A 18 -38.94 24.24 20.04
C GLY A 18 -38.93 24.28 18.51
N GLY A 19 -40.00 23.78 17.87
CA GLY A 19 -40.33 24.15 16.48
C GLY A 19 -40.71 25.65 16.36
N PRO A 20 -41.04 26.20 15.16
CA PRO A 20 -41.88 25.54 14.15
C PRO A 20 -41.63 25.87 12.64
N ARG A 21 -42.35 25.12 11.79
CA ARG A 21 -42.92 25.43 10.44
C ARG A 21 -42.02 25.59 9.21
N VAL A 22 -42.24 24.65 8.28
CA VAL A 22 -41.94 24.65 6.85
C VAL A 22 -43.02 25.42 6.07
N PRO A 23 -42.68 26.07 4.94
CA PRO A 23 -43.60 26.18 3.81
C PRO A 23 -43.07 25.46 2.56
N ALA A 24 -43.99 24.76 1.90
CA ALA A 24 -43.83 24.00 0.68
C ALA A 24 -43.71 24.88 -0.59
N GLY A 25 -43.05 24.35 -1.63
CA GLY A 25 -43.04 24.88 -3.00
C GLY A 25 -42.18 24.02 -3.94
N PRO A 26 -42.49 23.95 -5.25
CA PRO A 26 -43.04 22.73 -5.83
C PRO A 26 -42.09 21.90 -6.69
N GLU A 27 -42.48 20.62 -6.82
CA GLU A 27 -41.98 19.61 -7.74
C GLU A 27 -41.97 20.08 -9.21
N ARG A 28 -40.89 19.76 -9.94
CA ARG A 28 -40.93 19.61 -11.39
C ARG A 28 -40.30 18.29 -11.82
N LEU A 29 -41.20 17.41 -12.24
CA LEU A 29 -40.95 16.22 -13.02
C LEU A 29 -40.50 16.63 -14.44
N HIS A 30 -39.33 16.19 -14.90
CA HIS A 30 -39.04 16.08 -16.34
C HIS A 30 -38.31 14.77 -16.62
N ARG A 31 -39.03 13.84 -17.26
CA ARG A 31 -38.46 12.74 -18.04
C ARG A 31 -37.94 13.29 -19.37
N LEU A 32 -36.72 12.96 -19.75
CA LEU A 32 -36.20 12.82 -21.13
C LEU A 32 -34.98 11.89 -21.00
N ARG A 33 -35.13 10.59 -21.34
CA ARG A 33 -34.72 9.94 -22.59
C ARG A 33 -33.22 9.97 -22.87
N ASP A 34 -32.69 8.75 -23.02
CA ASP A 34 -31.39 8.39 -23.56
C ASP A 34 -31.02 9.23 -24.79
N ASP A 35 -29.76 9.68 -24.83
CA ASP A 35 -28.93 9.64 -26.02
C ASP A 35 -27.45 9.74 -25.62
N GLY A 36 -26.65 8.81 -26.12
CA GLY A 36 -25.24 8.70 -25.81
C GLY A 36 -24.41 9.82 -26.44
N LEU A 37 -23.46 10.35 -25.69
CA LEU A 37 -22.31 11.04 -26.27
C LEU A 37 -21.08 10.92 -25.35
N ARG A 38 -19.98 10.45 -25.94
CA ARG A 38 -18.62 10.49 -25.38
C ARG A 38 -18.20 11.96 -25.23
N LEU A 39 -17.62 12.31 -24.09
CA LEU A 39 -16.91 13.57 -23.90
C LEU A 39 -15.44 13.29 -23.58
N GLU A 40 -14.58 13.61 -24.54
CA GLU A 40 -13.14 13.79 -24.38
C GLU A 40 -12.89 15.18 -23.76
N PHE A 41 -12.00 15.28 -22.77
CA PHE A 41 -11.56 16.56 -22.21
C PHE A 41 -10.15 16.91 -22.74
N PRO A 42 -9.90 18.15 -23.21
CA PRO A 42 -8.59 18.57 -23.68
C PRO A 42 -7.66 18.93 -22.51
N ARG A 43 -6.38 18.55 -22.66
CA ARG A 43 -5.25 18.96 -21.82
C ARG A 43 -5.03 20.48 -21.94
N SER A 44 -4.98 21.19 -20.82
CA SER A 44 -4.43 22.56 -20.78
C SER A 44 -2.92 22.50 -20.52
N ALA A 45 -2.17 23.10 -21.45
CA ALA A 45 -0.76 23.40 -21.31
C ALA A 45 -0.61 24.72 -20.54
N HIS A 46 0.33 24.77 -19.61
CA HIS A 46 0.93 26.02 -19.13
C HIS A 46 2.43 25.95 -19.40
N ALA A 47 2.88 26.86 -20.26
CA ALA A 47 4.28 27.09 -20.60
C ALA A 47 4.94 28.00 -19.55
N PRO A 48 6.25 27.85 -19.29
CA PRO A 48 7.02 28.79 -18.48
C PRO A 48 7.55 29.97 -19.34
N ASN A 49 7.65 31.15 -18.73
CA ASN A 49 8.20 32.37 -19.33
C ASN A 49 9.75 32.40 -19.24
N PRO A 50 10.45 33.14 -20.13
CA PRO A 50 11.87 32.94 -20.43
C PRO A 50 12.81 33.97 -19.80
N THR A 51 14.11 33.67 -19.80
CA THR A 51 15.20 34.66 -19.80
C THR A 51 16.39 34.16 -20.63
N PRO A 52 17.24 35.06 -21.17
CA PRO A 52 17.80 34.92 -22.51
C PRO A 52 19.29 34.53 -22.51
N PHE A 53 19.75 33.78 -23.52
CA PHE A 53 21.17 33.74 -23.87
C PHE A 53 21.39 33.63 -25.39
N LEU A 54 21.98 34.72 -25.90
CA LEU A 54 22.96 34.89 -26.97
C LEU A 54 23.03 33.91 -28.16
N THR A 55 22.98 34.56 -29.31
CA THR A 55 23.29 34.16 -30.68
C THR A 55 24.63 33.45 -30.83
N HIS A 56 24.71 32.49 -31.77
CA HIS A 56 25.64 32.43 -32.91
C HIS A 56 25.18 31.33 -33.88
N GLY A 57 25.03 31.67 -35.15
CA GLY A 57 24.60 30.75 -36.19
C GLY A 57 25.76 29.99 -36.85
N SER A 58 25.46 28.87 -37.51
CA SER A 58 25.60 28.74 -38.96
C SER A 58 25.52 27.27 -39.44
N THR A 59 24.57 27.06 -40.37
CA THR A 59 24.67 26.31 -41.64
C THR A 59 24.87 24.78 -41.72
N LYS A 60 23.85 24.19 -42.37
CA LYS A 60 23.87 23.28 -43.55
C LYS A 60 24.19 21.78 -43.38
N GLY A 61 23.13 20.98 -43.64
CA GLY A 61 23.12 20.03 -44.76
C GLY A 61 23.29 18.52 -44.43
N PRO A 62 22.44 17.61 -44.98
CA PRO A 62 22.38 16.20 -44.58
C PRO A 62 23.19 15.25 -45.48
N ILE A 63 23.64 14.11 -44.95
CA ILE A 63 24.27 13.00 -45.70
C ILE A 63 23.72 11.64 -45.17
N PRO A 64 23.52 10.61 -46.03
CA PRO A 64 22.42 9.66 -45.90
C PRO A 64 22.78 8.30 -45.27
N VAL A 65 21.70 7.57 -44.95
CA VAL A 65 21.62 6.20 -44.45
C VAL A 65 22.13 5.18 -45.48
N ARG A 66 22.94 4.21 -45.03
CA ARG A 66 23.27 2.97 -45.78
C ARG A 66 22.73 1.76 -45.02
N LEU A 67 21.79 1.06 -45.64
CA LEU A 67 21.31 -0.27 -45.28
C LEU A 67 22.05 -1.31 -46.14
N THR A 68 22.58 -2.34 -45.49
CA THR A 68 23.00 -3.58 -46.17
C THR A 68 22.48 -4.76 -45.36
N GLY A 69 21.55 -5.50 -45.95
CA GLY A 69 21.13 -6.82 -45.49
C GLY A 69 21.94 -7.93 -46.15
N ILE A 70 21.93 -9.11 -45.54
CA ILE A 70 22.30 -10.38 -46.17
C ILE A 70 21.29 -11.45 -45.72
N LEU A 71 20.82 -12.23 -46.71
CA LEU A 71 19.86 -13.33 -46.65
C LEU A 71 20.60 -14.68 -46.85
N GLY A 72 20.08 -15.75 -46.22
CA GLY A 72 20.22 -17.18 -46.59
C GLY A 72 21.35 -17.96 -45.88
N ALA A 73 21.25 -19.24 -45.51
CA ALA A 73 20.19 -20.26 -45.59
C ALA A 73 20.61 -21.52 -44.78
N GLU A 74 19.62 -22.21 -44.16
CA GLU A 74 19.40 -23.69 -44.02
C GLU A 74 20.41 -24.64 -43.28
N PRO A 75 19.97 -25.85 -42.83
CA PRO A 75 20.28 -26.42 -41.51
C PRO A 75 21.24 -27.62 -41.49
N VAL A 76 21.81 -27.94 -40.32
CA VAL A 76 22.61 -29.15 -40.08
C VAL A 76 22.13 -29.91 -38.82
N ARG A 77 21.91 -31.22 -38.97
CA ARG A 77 21.61 -32.18 -37.89
C ARG A 77 22.89 -32.84 -37.34
N SER A 78 22.83 -33.16 -36.04
CA SER A 78 23.51 -34.21 -35.26
C SER A 78 25.04 -34.31 -35.25
N SER A 79 25.65 -34.25 -34.05
CA SER A 79 26.11 -35.43 -33.29
C SER A 79 27.08 -35.06 -32.15
N THR A 80 26.88 -35.74 -31.01
CA THR A 80 27.84 -36.21 -29.98
C THR A 80 29.03 -35.38 -29.48
N ASN A 81 29.06 -35.25 -28.14
CA ASN A 81 30.20 -35.25 -27.20
C ASN A 81 31.39 -34.32 -27.44
N GLY A 82 31.52 -33.31 -26.55
CA GLY A 82 32.78 -32.62 -26.30
C GLY A 82 32.67 -31.61 -25.15
N ARG A 83 33.21 -31.96 -23.99
CA ARG A 83 33.47 -31.03 -22.87
C ARG A 83 34.62 -30.09 -23.25
N CYS A 84 34.42 -28.78 -23.14
CA CYS A 84 35.41 -27.77 -22.67
C CYS A 84 34.82 -26.35 -22.67
N PRO A 85 35.46 -25.36 -22.01
CA PRO A 85 34.87 -24.61 -20.90
C PRO A 85 34.32 -23.23 -21.31
N LEU A 86 33.39 -22.69 -20.53
CA LEU A 86 33.01 -21.29 -20.62
C LEU A 86 34.02 -20.42 -19.85
N PRO A 87 34.38 -19.23 -20.37
CA PRO A 87 35.37 -18.36 -19.76
C PRO A 87 34.79 -17.66 -18.51
N VAL A 88 35.43 -17.90 -17.36
CA VAL A 88 35.30 -17.04 -16.19
C VAL A 88 36.08 -15.75 -16.46
N SER A 89 35.39 -14.62 -16.48
CA SER A 89 36.03 -13.30 -16.40
C SER A 89 36.04 -12.85 -14.93
N PRO A 90 37.09 -12.15 -14.48
CA PRO A 90 37.47 -12.13 -13.07
C PRO A 90 36.61 -11.17 -12.26
N VAL A 91 35.89 -11.70 -11.27
CA VAL A 91 35.49 -10.91 -10.11
C VAL A 91 36.75 -10.74 -9.27
N ALA A 92 37.21 -9.50 -9.15
CA ALA A 92 38.31 -9.15 -8.27
C ALA A 92 37.98 -9.60 -6.84
N ALA A 93 38.75 -10.58 -6.35
CA ALA A 93 38.74 -10.99 -4.97
C ALA A 93 39.47 -9.93 -4.13
N LEU A 94 38.75 -9.23 -3.25
CA LEU A 94 39.31 -8.53 -2.10
C LEU A 94 38.30 -8.52 -0.95
N ALA A 95 38.48 -9.43 0.00
CA ALA A 95 38.45 -9.17 1.45
C ALA A 95 38.71 -10.49 2.19
N GLY A 96 39.75 -10.51 3.03
CA GLY A 96 40.01 -11.60 3.97
C GLY A 96 38.95 -11.65 5.09
N PRO A 97 39.07 -12.58 6.06
CA PRO A 97 38.14 -12.68 7.18
C PRO A 97 38.42 -11.55 8.18
N GLY A 98 37.87 -10.38 7.90
CA GLY A 98 37.79 -9.24 8.79
C GLY A 98 36.33 -8.84 8.94
N ASP A 99 35.88 -8.75 10.18
CA ASP A 99 34.60 -8.22 10.67
C ASP A 99 33.63 -7.64 9.61
N THR A 100 32.69 -8.44 9.12
CA THR A 100 31.82 -8.13 7.97
C THR A 100 30.55 -7.34 8.32
N ARG A 101 30.59 -6.43 9.31
CA ARG A 101 29.54 -5.42 9.50
C ARG A 101 29.95 -4.08 8.90
N ALA A 102 30.51 -4.09 7.68
CA ALA A 102 30.51 -2.87 6.87
C ALA A 102 29.03 -2.56 6.54
N VAL A 103 28.45 -1.64 7.30
CA VAL A 103 27.04 -1.27 7.23
C VAL A 103 26.80 -0.57 5.89
N LEU A 104 26.32 -1.33 4.89
CA LEU A 104 25.91 -0.75 3.62
C LEU A 104 24.74 0.19 3.88
N LYS A 105 24.81 1.42 3.36
CA LYS A 105 23.69 2.35 3.37
C LYS A 105 22.45 1.70 2.76
N PRO A 106 21.25 1.83 3.38
CA PRO A 106 20.05 1.21 2.83
C PRO A 106 19.72 1.79 1.45
N LEU A 107 19.16 0.96 0.58
CA LEU A 107 18.56 1.42 -0.69
C LEU A 107 17.06 1.67 -0.54
N VAL A 108 16.42 1.09 0.48
CA VAL A 108 14.99 1.21 0.75
C VAL A 108 14.73 1.43 2.24
N ILE A 109 13.91 2.42 2.53
CA ILE A 109 13.19 2.60 3.79
C ILE A 109 11.75 2.16 3.53
N ALA A 110 11.32 1.09 4.17
CA ALA A 110 9.96 0.60 4.14
C ALA A 110 9.29 0.87 5.50
N SER A 111 8.10 1.44 5.52
CA SER A 111 7.44 1.77 6.79
C SER A 111 5.96 1.48 6.72
N ASP A 112 5.41 0.89 7.79
CA ASP A 112 4.00 1.05 8.06
C ASP A 112 3.63 2.54 8.28
N LEU A 113 2.35 2.86 8.16
CA LEU A 113 1.81 4.19 8.34
C LEU A 113 1.23 4.40 9.74
N ASP A 114 0.22 3.63 10.13
CA ASP A 114 -0.64 3.94 11.27
C ASP A 114 -0.05 3.36 12.55
N GLY A 115 0.40 4.22 13.47
CA GLY A 115 1.14 3.76 14.66
C GLY A 115 2.66 3.71 14.45
N THR A 116 3.11 3.93 13.21
CA THR A 116 4.53 3.90 12.82
C THR A 116 5.02 5.23 12.25
N LEU A 117 4.74 5.51 10.97
CA LEU A 117 5.24 6.72 10.29
C LEU A 117 4.40 7.96 10.60
N LEU A 118 3.09 7.77 10.77
CA LEU A 118 2.15 8.83 11.11
C LEU A 118 2.14 9.03 12.63
N SER A 119 2.08 10.29 13.03
CA SER A 119 1.84 10.66 14.42
C SER A 119 0.51 10.08 14.92
N PRO A 120 0.24 10.06 16.24
CA PRO A 120 -1.05 9.62 16.77
C PRO A 120 -2.26 10.38 16.22
N GLY A 121 -2.05 11.59 15.67
CA GLY A 121 -3.07 12.38 14.97
C GLY A 121 -3.33 11.98 13.52
N GLY A 122 -2.62 10.98 12.99
CA GLY A 122 -2.74 10.52 11.61
C GLY A 122 -2.04 11.41 10.58
N THR A 123 -1.17 12.31 11.03
CA THR A 123 -0.43 13.26 10.17
C THR A 123 1.07 12.96 10.18
N LEU A 124 1.76 13.39 9.13
CA LEU A 124 3.23 13.33 9.06
C LEU A 124 3.81 14.50 9.85
N SER A 125 4.71 14.24 10.80
CA SER A 125 5.42 15.31 11.52
C SER A 125 6.45 15.99 10.61
N GLU A 126 6.81 17.22 10.93
CA GLU A 126 7.80 17.97 10.14
C GLU A 126 9.18 17.29 10.21
N ARG A 127 9.60 16.82 11.38
CA ARG A 127 10.87 16.10 11.54
C ARG A 127 10.91 14.83 10.68
N THR A 128 9.84 14.04 10.69
CA THR A 128 9.77 12.82 9.85
C THR A 128 9.78 13.18 8.37
N ARG A 129 9.08 14.24 7.96
CA ARG A 129 9.12 14.74 6.58
C ARG A 129 10.54 15.11 6.16
N GLU A 130 11.25 15.88 6.98
CA GLU A 130 12.64 16.29 6.72
C GLU A 130 13.58 15.09 6.64
N ALA A 131 13.47 14.14 7.57
CA ALA A 131 14.29 12.92 7.58
C ALA A 131 14.08 12.08 6.31
N LEU A 132 12.82 11.86 5.90
CA LEU A 132 12.50 11.16 4.65
C LEU A 132 13.03 11.91 3.43
N ALA A 133 12.88 13.23 3.38
CA ALA A 133 13.40 14.05 2.29
C ALA A 133 14.93 13.97 2.19
N ALA A 134 15.64 13.99 3.34
CA ALA A 134 17.09 13.83 3.40
C ALA A 134 17.52 12.44 2.89
N ALA A 135 16.85 11.37 3.33
CA ALA A 135 17.13 10.03 2.85
C ALA A 135 16.92 9.89 1.33
N ARG A 136 15.85 10.48 0.79
CA ARG A 136 15.59 10.52 -0.66
C ARG A 136 16.65 11.30 -1.43
N ALA A 137 17.09 12.44 -0.93
CA ALA A 137 18.18 13.23 -1.53
C ALA A 137 19.49 12.41 -1.63
N GLU A 138 19.64 11.45 -0.73
CA GLU A 138 20.74 10.51 -0.65
C GLU A 138 20.55 9.22 -1.48
N GLY A 139 19.49 9.15 -2.28
CA GLY A 139 19.18 8.05 -3.20
C GLY A 139 18.43 6.88 -2.57
N VAL A 140 17.97 7.00 -1.33
CA VAL A 140 17.19 5.96 -0.64
C VAL A 140 15.73 6.04 -1.06
N ALA A 141 15.17 4.94 -1.54
CA ALA A 141 13.77 4.87 -1.88
C ALA A 141 12.90 4.75 -0.62
N VAL A 142 11.75 5.42 -0.59
CA VAL A 142 10.79 5.36 0.52
C VAL A 142 9.53 4.64 0.05
N VAL A 143 9.13 3.60 0.78
CA VAL A 143 7.98 2.76 0.45
C VAL A 143 7.05 2.65 1.66
N ALA A 144 5.80 3.09 1.50
CA ALA A 144 4.77 2.83 2.50
C ALA A 144 4.30 1.37 2.40
N VAL A 145 4.09 0.67 3.52
CA VAL A 145 3.63 -0.72 3.56
C VAL A 145 2.49 -0.86 4.56
N THR A 146 1.25 -0.80 4.07
CA THR A 146 0.06 -0.50 4.89
C THR A 146 -1.13 -1.43 4.61
N ALA A 147 -2.02 -1.51 5.60
CA ALA A 147 -3.34 -2.12 5.47
C ALA A 147 -4.33 -1.25 4.69
N ARG A 148 -4.06 0.06 4.54
CA ARG A 148 -4.90 1.02 3.82
C ARG A 148 -5.02 0.66 2.34
N THR A 149 -6.11 1.13 1.72
CA THR A 149 -6.29 1.10 0.26
C THR A 149 -5.41 2.16 -0.42
N PRO A 150 -5.19 2.08 -1.75
CA PRO A 150 -4.55 3.18 -2.49
C PRO A 150 -5.20 4.53 -2.22
N TYR A 151 -6.54 4.58 -2.21
CA TYR A 151 -7.28 5.79 -1.86
C TYR A 151 -6.95 6.29 -0.44
N GLY A 152 -6.82 5.39 0.55
CA GLY A 152 -6.44 5.77 1.91
C GLY A 152 -5.00 6.33 2.01
N VAL A 153 -4.13 5.99 1.07
CA VAL A 153 -2.79 6.60 0.92
C VAL A 153 -2.91 7.95 0.22
N ASP A 154 -3.78 8.09 -0.78
CA ASP A 154 -4.04 9.37 -1.47
C ASP A 154 -4.56 10.48 -0.54
N MET A 155 -5.16 10.11 0.59
CA MET A 155 -5.62 11.04 1.63
C MET A 155 -4.47 11.61 2.50
N LEU A 156 -3.20 11.28 2.20
CA LEU A 156 -2.01 11.76 2.93
C LEU A 156 -1.15 12.68 2.05
N PRO A 157 -1.64 13.89 1.69
CA PRO A 157 -0.99 14.75 0.69
C PRO A 157 0.44 15.15 1.05
N ASP A 158 0.75 15.19 2.35
CA ASP A 158 2.08 15.51 2.87
C ASP A 158 3.10 14.39 2.67
N LEU A 159 2.64 13.15 2.63
CA LEU A 159 3.48 11.97 2.47
C LEU A 159 3.66 11.60 0.99
N LEU A 160 2.63 11.82 0.15
CA LEU A 160 2.64 11.42 -1.26
C LEU A 160 3.90 11.83 -2.04
N PRO A 161 4.43 13.08 -1.94
CA PRO A 161 5.61 13.51 -2.68
C PRO A 161 6.90 12.81 -2.21
N LEU A 162 6.87 12.16 -1.05
CA LEU A 162 7.99 11.46 -0.45
C LEU A 162 7.97 9.95 -0.72
N LEU A 163 6.98 9.40 -1.43
CA LEU A 163 6.88 7.97 -1.69
C LEU A 163 7.34 7.59 -3.11
N ASP A 164 8.22 6.59 -3.23
CA ASP A 164 8.54 5.91 -4.50
C ASP A 164 7.60 4.74 -4.80
N GLY A 165 6.77 4.37 -3.83
CA GLY A 165 5.75 3.35 -3.94
C GLY A 165 4.97 3.16 -2.65
N ALA A 166 3.83 2.51 -2.76
CA ALA A 166 3.05 2.07 -1.62
C ALA A 166 2.56 0.65 -1.84
N ILE A 167 2.79 -0.21 -0.86
CA ILE A 167 2.22 -1.53 -0.75
C ILE A 167 0.94 -1.41 0.08
N CYS A 168 -0.20 -1.57 -0.58
CA CYS A 168 -1.52 -1.37 0.01
C CYS A 168 -2.21 -2.71 0.28
N ALA A 169 -3.29 -2.66 1.06
CA ALA A 169 -4.14 -3.78 1.40
C ALA A 169 -3.34 -4.99 1.94
N ASN A 170 -2.45 -4.75 2.90
CA ASN A 170 -1.58 -5.77 3.52
C ASN A 170 -0.80 -6.60 2.50
N GLY A 171 -0.18 -5.94 1.51
CA GLY A 171 0.67 -6.63 0.53
C GLY A 171 -0.03 -7.10 -0.74
N ALA A 172 -1.34 -6.93 -0.84
CA ALA A 172 -2.10 -7.40 -1.99
C ALA A 172 -2.02 -6.44 -3.20
N ILE A 173 -1.64 -5.19 -3.00
CA ILE A 173 -1.57 -4.16 -4.03
C ILE A 173 -0.21 -3.46 -4.00
N ASP A 174 0.38 -3.29 -5.18
CA ASP A 174 1.47 -2.34 -5.44
C ASP A 174 0.88 -1.10 -6.11
N TYR A 175 1.08 0.05 -5.48
CA TYR A 175 0.57 1.35 -5.87
C TYR A 175 1.71 2.34 -6.13
N VAL A 176 1.62 3.10 -7.22
CA VAL A 176 2.55 4.19 -7.56
C VAL A 176 1.81 5.52 -7.45
N PRO A 177 1.97 6.26 -6.34
CA PRO A 177 1.17 7.44 -6.10
C PRO A 177 1.34 8.55 -7.15
N GLU A 178 2.57 8.76 -7.64
CA GLU A 178 2.87 9.76 -8.69
C GLU A 178 2.00 9.60 -9.95
N THR A 179 1.69 8.36 -10.33
CA THR A 179 0.97 8.06 -11.59
C THR A 179 -0.46 7.55 -11.36
N GLY A 180 -0.84 7.31 -10.10
CA GLY A 180 -2.08 6.60 -9.77
C GLY A 180 -2.09 5.13 -10.21
N ARG A 181 -0.96 4.55 -10.64
CA ARG A 181 -0.92 3.19 -11.20
C ARG A 181 -1.10 2.15 -10.09
N ILE A 182 -2.14 1.33 -10.23
CA ILE A 182 -2.46 0.23 -9.31
C ILE A 182 -2.16 -1.12 -9.98
N ARG A 183 -1.39 -1.97 -9.30
CA ARG A 183 -1.13 -3.36 -9.69
C ARG A 183 -1.53 -4.30 -8.55
N VAL A 184 -2.55 -5.12 -8.81
CA VAL A 184 -2.98 -6.16 -7.87
C VAL A 184 -2.00 -7.34 -7.93
N LEU A 185 -1.32 -7.61 -6.82
CA LEU A 185 -0.36 -8.71 -6.67
C LEU A 185 -1.05 -10.01 -6.22
N ARG A 186 -2.09 -9.88 -5.39
CA ARG A 186 -2.91 -10.98 -4.87
C ARG A 186 -4.38 -10.60 -4.81
N SER A 187 -5.24 -11.57 -5.07
CA SER A 187 -6.69 -11.40 -5.02
C SER A 187 -7.37 -12.65 -4.50
N ILE A 188 -8.46 -12.44 -3.80
CA ILE A 188 -9.43 -13.46 -3.41
C ILE A 188 -10.29 -13.76 -4.64
N ARG A 189 -10.36 -15.04 -5.03
CA ARG A 189 -11.30 -15.47 -6.06
C ARG A 189 -12.73 -15.31 -5.53
N ILE A 190 -13.62 -14.80 -6.37
CA ILE A 190 -15.02 -14.52 -6.00
C ILE A 190 -15.74 -15.76 -5.45
N GLY A 191 -15.58 -16.93 -6.08
CA GLY A 191 -16.20 -18.18 -5.61
C GLY A 191 -15.80 -18.56 -4.18
N PRO A 192 -14.50 -18.73 -3.87
CA PRO A 192 -14.02 -18.88 -2.51
C PRO A 192 -14.46 -17.77 -1.55
N GLY A 193 -14.39 -16.49 -1.96
CA GLY A 193 -14.83 -15.37 -1.13
C GLY A 193 -16.30 -15.47 -0.72
N ARG A 194 -17.19 -15.83 -1.66
CA ARG A 194 -18.61 -16.07 -1.37
C ARG A 194 -18.83 -17.20 -0.38
N ARG A 195 -18.07 -18.30 -0.48
CA ARG A 195 -18.16 -19.41 0.48
C ARG A 195 -17.73 -18.99 1.88
N VAL A 196 -16.66 -18.20 1.98
CA VAL A 196 -16.21 -17.66 3.27
C VAL A 196 -17.26 -16.72 3.86
N ALA A 197 -17.81 -15.81 3.05
CA ALA A 197 -18.88 -14.92 3.51
C ALA A 197 -20.11 -15.69 4.02
N ALA A 198 -20.54 -16.74 3.29
CA ALA A 198 -21.62 -17.61 3.74
C ALA A 198 -21.30 -18.35 5.05
N ALA A 199 -20.07 -18.86 5.20
CA ALA A 199 -19.63 -19.54 6.42
C ALA A 199 -19.58 -18.61 7.64
N ILE A 200 -19.27 -17.33 7.42
CA ILE A 200 -19.27 -16.28 8.45
C ILE A 200 -20.71 -15.88 8.78
N ALA A 201 -21.54 -15.59 7.78
CA ALA A 201 -22.94 -15.20 7.98
C ALA A 201 -23.77 -16.26 8.73
N ALA A 202 -23.43 -17.55 8.55
CA ALA A 202 -24.06 -18.65 9.30
C ALA A 202 -23.77 -18.61 10.81
N ARG A 203 -22.68 -17.96 11.24
CA ARG A 203 -22.24 -17.84 12.64
C ARG A 203 -22.47 -16.44 13.21
N LEU A 204 -22.44 -15.43 12.35
CA LEU A 204 -22.66 -14.02 12.65
C LEU A 204 -23.77 -13.50 11.72
N PRO A 205 -25.06 -13.75 12.03
CA PRO A 205 -26.17 -13.38 11.16
C PRO A 205 -26.36 -11.87 10.99
N ASP A 206 -25.86 -11.08 11.94
CA ASP A 206 -25.89 -9.61 11.91
C ASP A 206 -24.65 -8.99 11.25
N ALA A 207 -23.76 -9.83 10.70
CA ALA A 207 -22.56 -9.35 10.03
C ALA A 207 -22.90 -8.70 8.68
N VAL A 208 -22.25 -7.59 8.41
CA VAL A 208 -22.30 -6.88 7.14
C VAL A 208 -20.95 -6.99 6.44
N PHE A 209 -20.97 -7.05 5.12
CA PHE A 209 -19.84 -7.40 4.26
C PHE A 209 -19.49 -6.27 3.30
N ALA A 210 -18.20 -6.10 3.07
CA ALA A 210 -17.66 -5.27 2.01
C ALA A 210 -16.46 -5.94 1.34
N VAL A 211 -16.19 -5.56 0.10
CA VAL A 211 -15.09 -6.07 -0.71
C VAL A 211 -14.29 -4.90 -1.27
N GLU A 212 -13.01 -4.86 -0.93
CA GLU A 212 -12.06 -3.99 -1.61
C GLU A 212 -11.72 -4.58 -2.99
N THR A 213 -11.90 -3.80 -4.04
CA THR A 213 -11.72 -4.25 -5.44
C THR A 213 -10.34 -3.91 -6.01
N GLY A 214 -9.58 -3.11 -5.26
CA GLY A 214 -8.30 -2.51 -5.63
C GLY A 214 -8.42 -1.05 -6.08
N THR A 215 -9.56 -0.63 -6.62
CA THR A 215 -9.81 0.75 -7.09
C THR A 215 -10.95 1.45 -6.33
N GLY A 216 -11.60 0.73 -5.41
CA GLY A 216 -12.75 1.19 -4.64
C GLY A 216 -13.29 0.04 -3.81
N ILE A 217 -14.39 0.28 -3.11
CA ILE A 217 -15.00 -0.68 -2.19
C ILE A 217 -16.46 -0.89 -2.58
N VAL A 218 -16.89 -2.15 -2.61
CA VAL A 218 -18.29 -2.50 -2.75
C VAL A 218 -18.78 -3.04 -1.42
N GLY A 219 -19.76 -2.38 -0.80
CA GLY A 219 -20.27 -2.76 0.52
C GLY A 219 -21.77 -2.95 0.55
N GLU A 220 -22.27 -3.68 1.53
CA GLU A 220 -23.71 -3.69 1.82
C GLU A 220 -24.20 -2.30 2.24
N GLU A 221 -25.45 -1.96 1.96
CA GLU A 221 -26.04 -0.65 2.31
C GLU A 221 -25.90 -0.34 3.81
N ALA A 222 -25.93 -1.37 4.66
CA ALA A 222 -25.73 -1.27 6.10
C ALA A 222 -24.30 -0.82 6.50
N TYR A 223 -23.32 -0.86 5.60
CA TYR A 223 -22.00 -0.25 5.83
C TYR A 223 -22.01 1.28 5.74
N ARG A 224 -22.97 1.88 5.04
CA ARG A 224 -22.97 3.32 4.74
C ARG A 224 -22.83 4.22 5.97
N PRO A 225 -23.49 3.97 7.13
CA PRO A 225 -23.35 4.84 8.30
C PRO A 225 -21.94 4.81 8.92
N LEU A 226 -21.12 3.82 8.58
CA LEU A 226 -19.81 3.60 9.20
C LEU A 226 -18.66 4.26 8.43
N VAL A 227 -18.91 4.70 7.20
CA VAL A 227 -17.87 5.09 6.25
C VAL A 227 -18.27 6.31 5.42
N GLY A 228 -17.29 7.09 4.99
CA GLY A 228 -17.52 8.11 3.97
C GLY A 228 -17.87 7.46 2.62
N ALA A 229 -18.79 8.07 1.86
CA ALA A 229 -19.27 7.51 0.59
C ALA A 229 -18.25 7.60 -0.56
N SER A 230 -17.21 8.42 -0.42
CA SER A 230 -16.17 8.59 -1.44
C SER A 230 -15.45 7.26 -1.68
N ASN A 231 -15.49 6.75 -2.92
CA ASN A 231 -14.97 5.45 -3.39
C ASN A 231 -15.79 4.18 -3.05
N TRP A 232 -16.95 4.34 -2.38
CA TRP A 232 -17.84 3.24 -2.02
C TRP A 232 -19.02 3.10 -3.00
N ASP A 233 -19.33 1.87 -3.35
CA ASP A 233 -20.52 1.48 -4.08
C ASP A 233 -21.36 0.56 -3.19
N PHE A 234 -22.58 0.99 -2.87
CA PHE A 234 -23.44 0.29 -1.92
C PHE A 234 -24.48 -0.55 -2.64
N VAL A 235 -24.67 -1.76 -2.14
CA VAL A 235 -25.58 -2.77 -2.71
C VAL A 235 -26.41 -3.42 -1.61
N PRO A 236 -27.56 -4.03 -1.92
CA PRO A 236 -28.51 -4.43 -0.88
C PRO A 236 -28.05 -5.59 0.01
N ASP A 237 -27.22 -6.50 -0.51
CA ASP A 237 -26.83 -7.72 0.19
C ASP A 237 -25.44 -8.22 -0.24
N VAL A 238 -24.87 -9.14 0.55
CA VAL A 238 -23.56 -9.76 0.32
C VAL A 238 -23.44 -10.46 -1.04
N ASP A 239 -24.51 -11.06 -1.57
CA ASP A 239 -24.46 -11.70 -2.89
C ASP A 239 -24.30 -10.65 -4.01
N ALA A 240 -24.99 -9.51 -3.88
CA ALA A 240 -24.83 -8.36 -4.74
C ALA A 240 -23.41 -7.76 -4.62
N VAL A 241 -22.80 -7.77 -3.43
CA VAL A 241 -21.40 -7.32 -3.22
C VAL A 241 -20.46 -8.11 -4.12
N PHE A 242 -20.49 -9.44 -4.04
CA PHE A 242 -19.59 -10.29 -4.84
C PHE A 242 -19.90 -10.24 -6.35
N LYS A 243 -21.16 -10.02 -6.73
CA LYS A 243 -21.55 -9.84 -8.15
C LYS A 243 -21.02 -8.53 -8.72
N ARG A 244 -21.07 -7.44 -7.93
CA ARG A 244 -20.63 -6.11 -8.35
C ARG A 244 -19.11 -5.95 -8.32
N ALA A 245 -18.44 -6.47 -7.30
CA ALA A 245 -17.00 -6.30 -7.10
C ALA A 245 -16.14 -6.84 -8.25
N LYS A 246 -16.56 -7.93 -8.92
CA LYS A 246 -15.84 -8.66 -10.00
C LYS A 246 -14.44 -9.18 -9.65
N ARG A 247 -13.75 -8.57 -8.70
CA ARG A 247 -12.46 -8.92 -8.11
C ARG A 247 -12.49 -8.53 -6.63
N ALA A 248 -11.99 -9.40 -5.77
CA ALA A 248 -11.83 -9.12 -4.34
C ALA A 248 -10.33 -9.12 -4.01
N VAL A 249 -9.84 -8.04 -3.40
CA VAL A 249 -8.49 -7.95 -2.85
C VAL A 249 -8.52 -8.30 -1.37
N LYS A 250 -9.52 -7.75 -0.68
CA LYS A 250 -9.78 -7.95 0.75
C LYS A 250 -11.29 -8.03 0.96
N ILE A 251 -11.73 -8.89 1.88
CA ILE A 251 -13.12 -8.92 2.37
C ILE A 251 -13.12 -8.31 3.77
N LYS A 252 -14.02 -7.37 4.02
CA LYS A 252 -14.27 -6.77 5.33
C LYS A 252 -15.59 -7.26 5.86
N VAL A 253 -15.62 -7.57 7.15
CA VAL A 253 -16.81 -8.01 7.84
C VAL A 253 -16.95 -7.19 9.11
N TYR A 254 -18.06 -6.49 9.24
CA TYR A 254 -18.38 -5.71 10.43
C TYR A 254 -19.58 -6.33 11.14
N CYS A 255 -19.59 -6.32 12.47
CA CYS A 255 -20.76 -6.67 13.26
C CYS A 255 -20.96 -5.64 14.37
N ALA A 256 -22.09 -4.94 14.34
CA ALA A 256 -22.41 -3.94 15.34
C ALA A 256 -22.53 -4.58 16.74
N GLY A 257 -22.02 -3.88 17.76
CA GLY A 257 -22.12 -4.31 19.15
C GLY A 257 -21.25 -5.50 19.54
N ARG A 258 -20.29 -5.90 18.69
CA ARG A 258 -19.28 -6.93 18.99
C ARG A 258 -17.88 -6.35 18.94
N THR A 259 -16.97 -7.00 19.66
CA THR A 259 -15.52 -6.77 19.51
C THR A 259 -14.95 -7.66 18.40
N GLY A 260 -13.75 -7.32 17.90
CA GLY A 260 -13.05 -8.14 16.92
C GLY A 260 -12.69 -9.52 17.49
N GLU A 261 -12.36 -9.59 18.78
CA GLU A 261 -12.10 -10.85 19.49
C GLU A 261 -13.35 -11.74 19.55
N GLU A 262 -14.50 -11.18 19.92
CA GLU A 262 -15.77 -11.91 19.94
C GLU A 262 -16.15 -12.43 18.56
N MET A 263 -15.93 -11.63 17.51
CA MET A 263 -16.15 -12.05 16.13
C MET A 263 -15.19 -13.16 15.71
N ALA A 264 -13.90 -13.04 16.05
CA ALA A 264 -12.88 -14.03 15.74
C ALA A 264 -13.18 -15.38 16.41
N ALA A 265 -13.55 -15.36 17.71
CA ALA A 265 -13.98 -16.53 18.44
C ALA A 265 -15.26 -17.13 17.85
N ALA A 266 -16.23 -16.30 17.44
CA ALA A 266 -17.47 -16.78 16.83
C ALA A 266 -17.25 -17.51 15.51
N VAL A 267 -16.24 -17.12 14.72
CA VAL A 267 -15.90 -17.77 13.43
C VAL A 267 -14.82 -18.84 13.56
N GLU A 268 -14.40 -19.18 14.78
CA GLU A 268 -13.45 -20.25 15.02
C GLU A 268 -13.96 -21.59 14.44
N GLY A 269 -13.07 -22.34 13.80
CA GLY A 269 -13.41 -23.59 13.10
C GLY A 269 -14.25 -23.41 11.83
N ALA A 270 -14.48 -22.19 11.35
CA ALA A 270 -15.04 -21.96 10.01
C ALA A 270 -14.04 -22.37 8.91
N ASP A 271 -14.54 -22.93 7.81
CA ASP A 271 -13.72 -23.09 6.60
C ASP A 271 -13.53 -21.72 5.95
N LEU A 272 -12.39 -21.09 6.27
CA LEU A 272 -11.98 -19.81 5.70
C LEU A 272 -11.33 -19.95 4.31
N GLY A 273 -11.35 -21.14 3.71
CA GLY A 273 -10.85 -21.36 2.35
C GLY A 273 -9.36 -21.02 2.15
N GLY A 274 -8.59 -21.04 3.25
CA GLY A 274 -7.17 -20.65 3.27
C GLY A 274 -6.92 -19.13 3.19
N LEU A 275 -7.95 -18.30 3.37
CA LEU A 275 -7.76 -16.85 3.58
C LEU A 275 -7.12 -16.59 4.93
N SER A 276 -6.29 -15.54 5.00
CA SER A 276 -5.74 -15.06 6.27
C SER A 276 -6.72 -14.06 6.89
N MET A 277 -7.05 -14.26 8.16
CA MET A 277 -7.96 -13.40 8.92
C MET A 277 -7.15 -12.56 9.92
N CYS A 278 -7.48 -11.28 10.04
CA CYS A 278 -7.01 -10.40 11.10
C CYS A 278 -8.19 -9.64 11.69
N HIS A 279 -8.09 -9.26 12.96
CA HIS A 279 -9.12 -8.49 13.67
C HIS A 279 -8.47 -7.39 14.50
N TRP A 280 -9.30 -6.45 14.94
CA TRP A 280 -8.88 -5.31 15.76
C TRP A 280 -9.59 -5.46 17.10
N GLY A 281 -8.86 -5.81 18.17
CA GLY A 281 -9.38 -6.28 19.47
C GLY A 281 -10.76 -5.75 19.85
N ASP A 282 -10.87 -4.44 20.07
CA ASP A 282 -12.08 -3.79 20.58
C ASP A 282 -13.09 -3.35 19.52
N PHE A 283 -12.74 -3.42 18.23
CA PHE A 283 -13.60 -2.98 17.14
C PHE A 283 -14.16 -4.18 16.38
N GLY A 284 -15.48 -4.26 16.23
CA GLY A 284 -16.19 -5.37 15.59
C GLY A 284 -15.93 -5.51 14.09
N MET A 285 -14.69 -5.79 13.71
CA MET A 285 -14.23 -5.91 12.33
C MET A 285 -13.32 -7.12 12.19
N LEU A 286 -13.58 -7.91 11.14
CA LEU A 286 -12.68 -8.92 10.60
C LEU A 286 -12.26 -8.53 9.19
N ASP A 287 -10.96 -8.57 8.93
CA ASP A 287 -10.35 -8.38 7.62
C ASP A 287 -9.86 -9.73 7.11
N PHE A 288 -10.24 -10.10 5.89
CA PHE A 288 -9.77 -11.32 5.22
C PHE A 288 -8.93 -10.96 4.01
N ASN A 289 -7.68 -11.40 4.04
CA ASN A 289 -6.69 -11.20 3.00
C ASN A 289 -6.56 -12.44 2.13
N ALA A 290 -6.18 -12.23 0.87
CA ALA A 290 -5.83 -13.33 -0.03
C ALA A 290 -4.73 -14.21 0.57
N ARG A 291 -4.79 -15.51 0.32
CA ARG A 291 -3.76 -16.44 0.80
C ARG A 291 -2.35 -15.99 0.37
N GLY A 292 -1.46 -15.87 1.35
CA GLY A 292 -0.07 -15.43 1.13
C GLY A 292 0.06 -13.96 0.71
N ALA A 293 -0.96 -13.14 0.94
CA ALA A 293 -0.82 -11.70 0.93
C ALA A 293 -0.51 -11.22 2.35
N ASP A 294 0.71 -10.74 2.55
CA ASP A 294 1.17 -10.05 3.74
C ASP A 294 2.13 -8.93 3.32
N LYS A 295 2.48 -8.05 4.27
CA LYS A 295 3.35 -6.90 4.04
C LYS A 295 4.72 -7.29 3.48
N ALA A 296 5.30 -8.40 3.92
CA ALA A 296 6.58 -8.91 3.41
C ALA A 296 6.48 -9.32 1.95
N PHE A 297 5.45 -10.08 1.59
CA PHE A 297 5.21 -10.51 0.22
C PHE A 297 5.09 -9.33 -0.73
N GLY A 298 4.31 -8.31 -0.35
CA GLY A 298 4.13 -7.11 -1.16
C GLY A 298 5.44 -6.34 -1.34
N LEU A 299 6.15 -6.09 -0.24
CA LEU A 299 7.43 -5.38 -0.26
C LEU A 299 8.49 -6.15 -1.06
N ALA A 300 8.62 -7.46 -0.83
CA ALA A 300 9.54 -8.31 -1.58
C ALA A 300 9.24 -8.31 -3.09
N SER A 301 7.97 -8.26 -3.49
CA SER A 301 7.60 -8.12 -4.90
C SER A 301 8.05 -6.79 -5.48
N TRP A 302 7.91 -5.68 -4.75
CA TRP A 302 8.33 -4.36 -5.20
C TRP A 302 9.85 -4.23 -5.29
N CYS A 303 10.58 -4.80 -4.32
CA CYS A 303 12.04 -4.86 -4.31
C CYS A 303 12.59 -5.75 -5.43
N LYS A 304 11.96 -6.90 -5.69
CA LYS A 304 12.36 -7.83 -6.75
C LYS A 304 12.36 -7.17 -8.13
N ASP A 305 11.32 -6.39 -8.45
CA ASP A 305 11.23 -5.67 -9.72
C ASP A 305 12.38 -4.67 -9.92
N ARG A 306 13.00 -4.24 -8.82
CA ARG A 306 14.14 -3.30 -8.77
C ARG A 306 15.48 -3.99 -8.49
N ARG A 307 15.50 -5.32 -8.39
CA ARG A 307 16.69 -6.13 -8.05
C ARG A 307 17.33 -5.73 -6.71
N ILE A 308 16.50 -5.33 -5.75
CA ILE A 308 16.92 -5.00 -4.39
C ILE A 308 16.65 -6.23 -3.51
N GLY A 309 17.66 -6.69 -2.79
CA GLY A 309 17.51 -7.75 -1.80
C GLY A 309 17.24 -7.19 -0.39
N PRO A 310 16.79 -8.05 0.55
CA PRO A 310 16.46 -7.64 1.92
C PRO A 310 17.64 -7.03 2.68
N GLU A 311 18.89 -7.35 2.30
CA GLU A 311 20.13 -6.77 2.87
C GLU A 311 20.24 -5.25 2.69
N SER A 312 19.48 -4.70 1.74
CA SER A 312 19.45 -3.27 1.43
C SER A 312 18.19 -2.56 1.93
N VAL A 313 17.38 -3.23 2.76
CA VAL A 313 16.10 -2.71 3.26
C VAL A 313 16.16 -2.45 4.77
N VAL A 314 15.67 -1.29 5.18
CA VAL A 314 15.30 -0.98 6.57
C VAL A 314 13.78 -0.91 6.66
N ALA A 315 13.18 -1.64 7.61
CA ALA A 315 11.73 -1.69 7.81
C ALA A 315 11.27 -1.11 9.17
N PHE A 316 10.08 -0.52 9.23
CA PHE A 316 9.46 -0.01 10.47
C PHE A 316 8.02 -0.51 10.59
N GLY A 317 7.58 -0.85 11.81
CA GLY A 317 6.23 -1.32 12.09
C GLY A 317 5.92 -1.45 13.58
N ASP A 318 4.63 -1.59 13.92
CA ASP A 318 4.16 -1.63 15.31
C ASP A 318 3.19 -2.78 15.61
N MET A 319 2.51 -3.34 14.61
CA MET A 319 1.43 -4.31 14.80
C MET A 319 1.77 -5.73 14.29
N PRO A 320 1.02 -6.78 14.68
CA PRO A 320 1.27 -8.15 14.22
C PRO A 320 1.33 -8.32 12.70
N ASN A 321 0.58 -7.53 11.93
CA ASN A 321 0.63 -7.56 10.46
C ASN A 321 1.95 -7.02 9.87
N ASP A 322 2.78 -6.36 10.66
CA ASP A 322 4.14 -5.93 10.31
C ASP A 322 5.19 -7.00 10.53
N ALA A 323 4.95 -7.94 11.45
CA ALA A 323 5.93 -8.95 11.85
C ALA A 323 6.56 -9.69 10.65
N PRO A 324 5.82 -10.12 9.61
CA PRO A 324 6.45 -10.71 8.42
C PRO A 324 7.45 -9.79 7.73
N MET A 325 7.13 -8.50 7.58
CA MET A 325 7.98 -7.52 6.90
C MET A 325 9.22 -7.22 7.74
N LEU A 326 9.05 -7.06 9.05
CA LEU A 326 10.13 -6.81 10.01
C LEU A 326 11.13 -7.99 9.99
N ALA A 327 10.63 -9.22 10.06
CA ALA A 327 11.47 -10.43 9.99
C ALA A 327 12.14 -10.64 8.62
N TRP A 328 11.59 -10.08 7.55
CA TRP A 328 12.11 -10.24 6.19
C TRP A 328 13.24 -9.24 5.87
N ALA A 329 13.15 -8.00 6.36
CA ALA A 329 14.17 -6.98 6.14
C ALA A 329 15.44 -7.29 6.97
N ALA A 330 16.62 -6.97 6.43
CA ALA A 330 17.87 -7.22 7.15
C ALA A 330 18.08 -6.31 8.37
N ARG A 331 17.47 -5.13 8.35
CA ARG A 331 17.35 -4.22 9.49
C ARG A 331 15.89 -3.81 9.63
N SER A 332 15.40 -3.79 10.85
CA SER A 332 14.00 -3.47 11.10
C SER A 332 13.81 -2.96 12.52
N TYR A 333 12.89 -2.02 12.69
CA TYR A 333 12.64 -1.40 13.98
C TYR A 333 11.17 -1.58 14.35
N ALA A 334 10.93 -2.20 15.50
CA ALA A 334 9.63 -2.12 16.15
C ALA A 334 9.50 -0.76 16.87
N MET A 335 8.36 -0.10 16.76
CA MET A 335 8.08 1.14 17.48
C MET A 335 8.11 0.95 19.01
N GLY A 336 8.32 2.03 19.77
CA GLY A 336 8.49 1.96 21.23
C GLY A 336 7.33 1.32 21.98
N ASP A 337 6.11 1.52 21.48
CA ASP A 337 4.84 0.97 21.97
C ASP A 337 4.30 -0.18 21.11
N ALA A 338 5.14 -0.77 20.26
CA ALA A 338 4.77 -1.86 19.37
C ALA A 338 4.28 -3.12 20.12
N HIS A 339 3.36 -3.82 19.47
CA HIS A 339 2.84 -5.11 19.88
C HIS A 339 3.97 -6.15 20.06
N PRO A 340 3.90 -7.05 21.06
CA PRO A 340 4.95 -8.05 21.31
C PRO A 340 5.39 -8.88 20.10
N GLU A 341 4.45 -9.23 19.21
CA GLU A 341 4.77 -9.96 17.97
C GLU A 341 5.65 -9.15 17.00
N ALA A 342 5.38 -7.85 16.83
CA ALA A 342 6.21 -6.98 16.00
C ALA A 342 7.61 -6.82 16.61
N VAL A 343 7.66 -6.67 17.93
CA VAL A 343 8.91 -6.56 18.71
C VAL A 343 9.76 -7.81 18.58
N GLN A 344 9.15 -8.99 18.67
CA GLN A 344 9.86 -10.27 18.53
C GLN A 344 10.40 -10.47 17.11
N ALA A 345 9.72 -9.93 16.09
CA ALA A 345 10.12 -10.06 14.71
C ALA A 345 11.20 -9.05 14.28
N ALA A 346 11.29 -7.89 14.93
CA ALA A 346 12.22 -6.83 14.58
C ALA A 346 13.64 -7.10 15.10
N THR A 347 14.65 -6.64 14.35
CA THR A 347 16.05 -6.63 14.77
C THR A 347 16.30 -5.67 15.93
N ASP A 348 15.60 -4.53 15.96
CA ASP A 348 15.83 -3.44 16.90
C ASP A 348 14.51 -2.78 17.33
N ARG A 349 14.61 -1.87 18.31
CA ARG A 349 13.50 -1.03 18.76
C ARG A 349 13.84 0.44 18.58
N THR A 350 12.84 1.26 18.30
CA THR A 350 12.97 2.72 18.25
C THR A 350 12.01 3.39 19.25
N ALA A 351 12.05 4.72 19.33
CA ALA A 351 11.09 5.50 20.09
C ALA A 351 9.66 5.34 19.54
N THR A 352 8.66 5.88 20.23
CA THR A 352 7.27 5.83 19.77
C THR A 352 7.05 6.72 18.53
N ASN A 353 5.94 6.53 17.82
CA ASN A 353 5.56 7.44 16.73
C ASN A 353 5.24 8.87 17.23
N ALA A 354 4.86 9.02 18.49
CA ALA A 354 4.69 10.33 19.14
C ALA A 354 6.02 11.08 19.35
N GLU A 355 7.14 10.36 19.33
CA GLU A 355 8.49 10.88 19.58
C GLU A 355 9.34 10.91 18.29
N ASP A 356 8.71 10.73 17.11
CA ASP A 356 9.39 10.65 15.82
C ASP A 356 10.43 9.53 15.73
N GLY A 357 10.15 8.34 16.30
CA GLY A 357 11.08 7.21 16.32
C GLY A 357 11.61 6.81 14.94
N VAL A 358 10.79 6.91 13.88
CA VAL A 358 11.25 6.66 12.50
C VAL A 358 12.28 7.71 12.07
N ALA A 359 12.02 9.00 12.33
CA ALA A 359 12.94 10.08 11.97
C ALA A 359 14.29 9.94 12.68
N GLN A 360 14.28 9.64 13.98
CA GLN A 360 15.50 9.43 14.78
C GLN A 360 16.41 8.35 14.17
N VAL A 361 15.83 7.24 13.74
CA VAL A 361 16.58 6.14 13.11
C VAL A 361 17.11 6.57 11.74
N ILE A 362 16.30 7.23 10.92
CA ILE A 362 16.74 7.71 9.61
C ILE A 362 17.91 8.69 9.76
N GLU A 363 17.81 9.65 10.67
CA GLU A 363 18.87 10.61 10.98
C GLU A 363 20.17 9.91 11.40
N ALA A 364 20.10 8.92 12.30
CA ALA A 364 21.26 8.14 12.71
C ALA A 364 21.89 7.34 11.56
N LEU A 365 21.06 6.74 10.70
CA LEU A 365 21.53 6.01 9.52
C LEU A 365 22.25 6.92 8.53
N LEU A 366 21.78 8.16 8.35
CA LEU A 366 22.40 9.15 7.46
C LEU A 366 23.68 9.75 8.07
N ALA A 367 23.72 9.92 9.40
CA ALA A 367 24.92 10.37 10.12
C ALA A 367 26.05 9.32 10.14
N GLY A 368 25.74 8.07 9.80
CA GLY A 368 26.66 6.94 9.94
C GLY A 368 26.85 6.47 11.39
N ASP A 369 26.00 6.95 12.30
CA ASP A 369 26.06 6.62 13.72
C ASP A 369 25.38 5.27 13.98
N THR A 370 26.21 4.29 14.33
CA THR A 370 25.78 2.93 14.69
C THR A 370 25.27 2.81 16.12
N ALA A 371 25.31 3.88 16.92
CA ALA A 371 25.04 3.83 18.36
C ALA A 371 23.56 4.03 18.76
N ALA A 372 22.72 4.53 17.85
CA ALA A 372 21.26 4.53 18.04
C ALA A 372 20.59 3.23 17.53
N ALA A 373 21.39 2.27 17.08
CA ALA A 373 20.99 1.00 16.48
C ALA A 373 21.37 -0.21 17.37
N ALA A 374 21.30 -0.05 18.70
CA ALA A 374 21.62 -1.09 19.68
C ALA A 374 20.63 -1.09 20.85
#